data_AF-A0A662YYD9-F1
#
_entry.id   AF-A0A662YYD9-F1
#
_cell.length_a   1.000
_cell.length_b   1.000
_cell.length_c   1.000
_cell.angle_alpha   90.00
_cell.angle_beta   90.00
_cell.angle_gamma   90.00
#
_symmetry.space_group_name_H-M   'P 1'
#
loop_
_entity.id
_entity.type
_entity.pdbx_description
1 polymer ?
#
loop_
_entity_poly.entity_id
_entity_poly.type
_entity_poly.pdbx_seq_one_letter_code
_entity_poly.pdbx_strand_id
1 'polypeptide(L)'
;MWNLNRVKIHYLGTVDACTEGKVKDNETHVPQDRYSVEGFLDKNKDPLFQDFKRFMYNSLDPVLQEMWPEGKLSITEVTKRPLTAAVLFKNSMISLVENLACKEPYYVRCIKPNEVKSPVQFDEQRCRHQVEYLGLLENVRVRRAGFAYRQPYARFLQRYKMTCEYTWPNHLMETDREAVEAIITQHGFESDVAYGLSKVFLRTPQTLFTLESERAALIPIIVLFLQKVWRGALARKRCRGMRAVYCIMSCFKRHKVKAHFREVEKRFANVRNMSDYGKSIEWPTPPAVLLQFHENTKYLFRRWRARQIIKNIPPSHMPEVRAKVAAMEVLRGERLDWGYSRTWERDYLSSVSTH
;
A
#
# COMPACT_ATOMS: atom_id res chain seq x y z
N MET A 1 20.02 11.56 -36.87
CA MET A 1 20.39 12.11 -35.54
C MET A 1 19.97 13.58 -35.51
N TRP A 2 18.68 13.85 -35.24
CA TRP A 2 18.16 15.22 -35.27
C TRP A 2 18.39 15.86 -33.91
N ASN A 3 19.50 16.58 -33.79
CA ASN A 3 19.80 17.45 -32.66
C ASN A 3 18.68 18.51 -32.55
N LEU A 4 17.80 18.34 -31.57
CA LEU A 4 16.83 19.36 -31.15
C LEU A 4 17.49 20.48 -30.31
N ASN A 5 18.81 20.65 -30.43
CA ASN A 5 19.56 21.80 -29.92
C ASN A 5 19.55 22.96 -30.93
N ARG A 6 18.38 23.26 -31.48
CA ARG A 6 18.10 24.62 -31.98
C ARG A 6 16.99 25.18 -31.11
N VAL A 7 17.38 25.67 -29.95
CA VAL A 7 16.73 26.89 -29.44
C VAL A 7 17.03 27.96 -30.48
N LYS A 8 16.18 28.05 -31.53
CA LYS A 8 16.02 29.32 -32.22
C LYS A 8 15.33 30.21 -31.19
N ILE A 9 16.13 30.91 -30.40
CA ILE A 9 15.69 32.22 -29.93
C ILE A 9 15.55 33.00 -31.24
N HIS A 10 14.32 33.13 -31.73
CA HIS A 10 14.02 34.16 -32.71
C HIS A 10 14.29 35.49 -31.97
N TYR A 11 15.54 35.97 -32.02
CA TYR A 11 15.79 37.39 -32.07
C TYR A 11 15.33 37.82 -33.47
N LEU A 12 14.01 37.85 -33.65
CA LEU A 12 13.42 38.59 -34.76
C LEU A 12 13.30 40.02 -34.26
N GLY A 13 14.41 40.73 -34.45
CA GLY A 13 14.49 42.17 -34.52
C GLY A 13 15.62 42.43 -35.49
N THR A 14 15.30 42.61 -36.77
CA THR A 14 16.22 43.25 -37.69
C THR A 14 16.48 44.64 -37.14
N VAL A 15 17.71 44.86 -36.67
CA VAL A 15 18.13 46.13 -36.10
C VAL A 15 18.55 47.03 -37.26
N ASP A 16 17.57 47.64 -37.92
CA ASP A 16 17.85 48.75 -38.83
C ASP A 16 18.03 50.00 -37.97
N ALA A 17 19.27 50.30 -37.62
CA ALA A 17 19.63 51.66 -37.28
C ALA A 17 19.38 52.50 -38.55
N CYS A 18 18.37 53.36 -38.53
CA CYS A 18 18.09 54.27 -39.64
C CYS A 18 19.29 55.20 -39.87
N THR A 19 20.21 54.78 -40.73
CA THR A 19 20.86 55.66 -41.70
C THR A 19 20.19 55.38 -43.03
N GLU A 20 19.56 56.42 -43.60
CA GLU A 20 18.75 56.36 -44.81
C GLU A 20 19.35 55.45 -45.90
N GLY A 21 18.69 54.33 -46.16
CA GLY A 21 19.08 53.38 -47.21
C GLY A 21 18.00 52.33 -47.40
N LYS A 22 17.24 52.44 -48.49
CA LYS A 22 16.17 51.51 -48.87
C LYS A 22 16.75 50.10 -49.10
N VAL A 23 16.30 49.12 -48.33
CA VAL A 23 16.39 47.70 -48.70
C VAL A 23 15.00 47.08 -48.56
N LYS A 24 14.50 46.53 -49.66
CA LYS A 24 13.32 45.66 -49.71
C LYS A 24 13.77 44.26 -49.28
N ASP A 25 13.01 43.58 -48.43
CA ASP A 25 12.47 42.23 -48.70
C ASP A 25 11.88 41.53 -47.45
N ASN A 26 10.74 40.88 -47.70
CA ASN A 26 10.10 39.75 -47.02
C ASN A 26 9.51 39.92 -45.61
N GLU A 27 8.18 39.84 -45.61
CA GLU A 27 7.23 39.91 -44.50
C GLU A 27 7.56 38.91 -43.37
N THR A 28 8.09 39.45 -42.28
CA THR A 28 7.93 38.88 -40.94
C THR A 28 7.11 39.90 -40.15
N HIS A 29 5.89 39.55 -39.73
CA HIS A 29 5.03 40.39 -38.88
C HIS A 29 5.63 40.47 -37.47
N VAL A 30 6.68 41.25 -37.31
CA VAL A 30 7.29 41.59 -36.03
C VAL A 30 7.01 43.07 -35.81
N PRO A 31 6.51 43.49 -34.63
CA PRO A 31 6.35 44.90 -34.34
C PRO A 31 7.70 45.61 -34.49
N GLN A 32 7.75 46.62 -35.36
CA GLN A 32 8.94 47.41 -35.60
C GLN A 32 9.13 48.40 -34.45
N ASP A 33 9.87 47.98 -33.43
CA ASP A 33 10.21 48.82 -32.29
C ASP A 33 11.27 49.85 -32.69
N ARG A 34 10.96 51.14 -32.48
CA ARG A 34 11.87 52.25 -32.77
C ARG A 34 12.72 52.53 -31.54
N TYR A 35 14.03 52.27 -31.64
CA TYR A 35 14.99 52.60 -30.60
C TYR A 35 15.53 54.02 -30.81
N SER A 36 15.48 54.86 -29.76
CA SER A 36 16.23 56.12 -29.75
C SER A 36 17.67 55.84 -29.31
N VAL A 37 18.65 56.28 -30.10
CA VAL A 37 20.08 56.15 -29.81
C VAL A 37 20.58 57.19 -28.80
N GLU A 38 19.74 58.17 -28.46
CA GLU A 38 20.08 59.24 -27.53
C GLU A 38 20.37 58.68 -26.13
N GLY A 39 21.55 59.01 -25.58
CA GLY A 39 22.00 58.55 -24.27
C GLY A 39 22.45 57.09 -24.20
N PHE A 40 22.54 56.35 -25.31
CA PHE A 40 23.03 54.96 -25.30
C PHE A 40 24.47 54.85 -24.82
N LEU A 41 25.35 55.77 -25.24
CA LEU A 41 26.76 55.77 -24.86
C LEU A 41 26.93 55.95 -23.35
N ASP A 42 26.18 56.87 -22.75
CA ASP A 42 26.31 57.18 -21.33
C ASP A 42 25.72 56.07 -20.46
N LYS A 43 24.57 55.50 -20.86
CA LYS A 43 23.98 54.30 -20.22
C LYS A 43 24.91 53.09 -20.30
N ASN A 44 25.69 52.94 -21.38
CA ASN A 44 26.56 51.79 -21.58
C ASN A 44 27.90 51.91 -20.84
N LYS A 45 28.39 53.14 -20.62
CA LYS A 45 29.65 53.39 -19.90
C LYS A 45 29.55 53.03 -18.41
N ASP A 46 28.38 53.24 -17.80
CA ASP A 46 28.06 52.98 -16.38
C ASP A 46 29.27 53.20 -15.43
N PRO A 47 29.87 54.40 -15.42
CA PRO A 47 31.16 54.59 -14.78
C PRO A 47 31.00 54.68 -13.26
N LEU A 48 31.38 53.61 -12.56
CA LEU A 48 31.64 53.66 -11.12
C LEU A 48 33.14 53.78 -10.88
N PHE A 49 33.60 55.00 -10.57
CA PHE A 49 35.01 55.28 -10.32
C PHE A 49 35.54 54.54 -9.09
N GLN A 50 36.81 54.13 -9.15
CA GLN A 50 37.46 53.37 -8.09
C GLN A 50 37.51 54.13 -6.76
N ASP A 51 37.59 55.45 -6.79
CA ASP A 51 37.61 56.30 -5.60
C ASP A 51 36.32 56.16 -4.78
N PHE A 52 35.16 56.08 -5.45
CA PHE A 52 33.88 55.85 -4.79
C PHE A 52 33.80 54.44 -4.20
N LYS A 53 34.30 53.42 -4.90
CA LYS A 53 34.38 52.05 -4.39
C LYS A 53 35.25 51.97 -3.12
N ARG A 54 36.38 52.67 -3.11
CA ARG A 54 37.29 52.74 -1.96
C ARG A 54 36.70 53.53 -0.80
N PHE A 55 35.99 54.62 -1.08
CA PHE A 55 35.25 55.38 -0.07
C PHE A 55 34.20 54.51 0.62
N MET A 56 33.40 53.76 -0.16
CA MET A 56 32.38 52.84 0.38
C MET A 56 33.01 51.69 1.19
N TYR A 57 34.14 51.14 0.75
CA TYR A 57 34.86 50.08 1.47
C TYR A 57 35.43 50.54 2.83
N ASN A 58 35.83 51.82 2.95
CA ASN A 58 36.34 52.41 4.19
C ASN A 58 35.23 52.97 5.11
N SER A 59 33.97 52.72 4.77
CA SER A 59 32.84 53.08 5.63
C SER A 59 32.91 52.32 6.96
N LEU A 60 32.35 52.92 8.02
CA LEU A 60 32.18 52.26 9.31
C LEU A 60 31.06 51.20 9.29
N ASP A 61 30.20 51.22 8.26
CA ASP A 61 29.13 50.24 8.07
C ASP A 61 29.68 48.94 7.45
N PRO A 62 29.61 47.80 8.16
CA PRO A 62 30.08 46.51 7.65
C PRO A 62 29.39 46.07 6.34
N VAL A 63 28.12 46.43 6.12
CA VAL A 63 27.38 46.04 4.91
C VAL A 63 27.94 46.75 3.68
N LEU A 64 28.23 48.04 3.80
CA LEU A 64 28.87 48.82 2.74
C LEU A 64 30.29 48.31 2.45
N GLN A 65 31.01 47.85 3.47
CA GLN A 65 32.32 47.25 3.26
C GLN A 65 32.24 45.93 2.47
N GLU A 66 31.25 45.08 2.78
CA GLU A 66 31.05 43.77 2.12
C GLU A 66 30.61 43.90 0.66
N MET A 67 29.78 44.89 0.34
CA MET A 67 29.26 45.10 -1.02
C MET A 67 30.31 45.57 -2.03
N TRP A 68 31.40 46.23 -1.58
CA TRP A 68 32.47 46.76 -2.45
C TRP A 68 33.88 46.26 -2.08
N PRO A 69 34.13 44.93 -2.14
CA PRO A 69 35.43 44.35 -1.76
C PRO A 69 36.57 44.80 -2.70
N GLU A 70 36.24 45.22 -3.91
CA GLU A 70 37.16 45.78 -4.91
C GLU A 70 37.84 47.08 -4.43
N GLY A 71 37.27 47.78 -3.44
CA GLY A 71 37.85 48.98 -2.84
C GLY A 71 39.17 48.74 -2.09
N LYS A 72 39.53 47.48 -1.81
CA LYS A 72 40.80 47.06 -1.19
C LYS A 72 41.99 47.07 -2.16
N LEU A 73 41.75 47.01 -3.47
CA LEU A 73 42.80 46.87 -4.50
C LEU A 73 43.64 48.14 -4.65
N SER A 74 44.95 47.97 -4.94
CA SER A 74 45.88 49.11 -5.10
C SER A 74 45.69 49.81 -6.46
N ILE A 75 45.96 51.12 -6.52
CA ILE A 75 45.79 51.97 -7.73
C ILE A 75 46.53 51.39 -8.94
N THR A 76 47.63 50.67 -8.71
CA THR A 76 48.49 50.04 -9.71
C THR A 76 47.93 48.76 -10.33
N GLU A 77 46.96 48.07 -9.71
CA GLU A 77 46.41 46.79 -10.18
C GLU A 77 45.16 46.94 -11.05
N VAL A 78 44.56 48.14 -11.09
CA VAL A 78 43.25 48.42 -11.70
C VAL A 78 43.40 49.15 -13.04
N THR A 79 44.24 48.62 -13.95
CA THR A 79 44.46 49.21 -15.29
C THR A 79 43.50 48.68 -16.37
N LYS A 80 42.66 47.69 -16.05
CA LYS A 80 41.63 47.22 -17.00
C LYS A 80 40.48 48.22 -17.04
N ARG A 81 40.15 48.70 -18.25
CA ARG A 81 38.92 49.48 -18.48
C ARG A 81 37.74 48.73 -17.88
N PRO A 82 36.85 49.41 -17.14
CA PRO A 82 35.65 48.78 -16.61
C PRO A 82 34.84 48.18 -17.77
N LEU A 83 34.30 46.99 -17.54
CA LEU A 83 33.42 46.34 -18.50
C LEU A 83 32.19 47.23 -18.70
N THR A 84 31.77 47.42 -19.95
CA THR A 84 30.55 48.17 -20.24
C THR A 84 29.32 47.38 -19.82
N ALA A 85 28.22 48.08 -19.54
CA ALA A 85 26.96 47.46 -19.14
C ALA A 85 26.48 46.40 -20.16
N ALA A 86 26.67 46.67 -21.46
CA ALA A 86 26.33 45.70 -22.51
C ALA A 86 27.15 44.41 -22.44
N VAL A 87 28.45 44.49 -22.12
CA VAL A 87 29.30 43.29 -22.00
C VAL A 87 28.93 42.49 -20.76
N LEU A 88 28.67 43.14 -19.63
CA LEU A 88 28.19 42.49 -18.41
C LEU A 88 26.85 41.76 -18.65
N PHE A 89 25.90 42.44 -19.28
CA PHE A 89 24.61 41.88 -19.62
C PHE A 89 24.74 40.68 -20.58
N LYS A 90 25.57 40.80 -21.62
CA LYS A 90 25.85 39.71 -22.56
C LYS A 90 26.42 38.48 -21.85
N ASN A 91 27.42 38.66 -21.00
CA ASN A 91 28.05 37.56 -20.27
C ASN A 91 27.07 36.88 -19.32
N SER A 92 26.23 37.66 -18.62
CA SER A 92 25.16 37.14 -17.77
C SER A 92 24.15 36.30 -18.57
N MET A 93 23.72 36.79 -19.74
CA MET A 93 22.81 36.05 -20.62
C MET A 93 23.42 34.74 -21.14
N ILE A 94 24.69 34.74 -21.53
CA ILE A 94 25.39 33.53 -21.99
C ILE A 94 25.41 32.49 -20.85
N SER A 95 25.83 32.90 -19.65
CA SER A 95 25.86 32.02 -18.48
C SER A 95 24.48 31.45 -18.14
N LEU A 96 23.42 32.25 -18.27
CA LEU A 96 22.05 31.78 -18.09
C LEU A 96 21.65 30.73 -19.14
N VAL A 97 21.96 30.98 -20.41
CA VAL A 97 21.63 30.06 -21.51
C VAL A 97 22.37 28.73 -21.36
N GLU A 98 23.65 28.75 -20.99
CA GLU A 98 24.43 27.54 -20.70
C GLU A 98 23.80 26.75 -19.54
N ASN A 99 23.43 27.44 -18.46
CA ASN A 99 22.77 26.82 -17.31
C ASN A 99 21.41 26.19 -17.66
N LEU A 100 20.66 26.79 -18.58
CA LEU A 100 19.38 26.26 -19.07
C LEU A 100 19.58 25.08 -20.02
N ALA A 101 20.64 25.09 -20.84
CA ALA A 101 20.93 24.04 -21.81
C ALA A 101 21.27 22.68 -21.16
N CYS A 102 21.82 22.70 -19.94
CA CYS A 102 22.12 21.47 -19.18
C CYS A 102 20.90 20.86 -18.47
N LYS A 103 19.70 21.46 -18.59
CA LYS A 103 18.48 21.04 -17.87
C LYS A 103 17.37 20.64 -18.84
N GLU A 104 16.33 19.99 -18.33
CA GLU A 104 15.08 19.78 -19.08
C GLU A 104 14.17 21.03 -18.93
N PRO A 105 13.91 21.78 -20.01
CA PRO A 105 13.16 23.03 -19.91
C PRO A 105 11.65 22.78 -19.96
N TYR A 106 10.94 23.42 -19.03
CA TYR A 106 9.47 23.55 -19.05
C TYR A 106 9.13 25.02 -19.33
N TYR A 107 8.33 25.27 -20.36
CA TYR A 107 8.00 26.63 -20.79
C TYR A 107 6.59 27.00 -20.35
N VAL A 108 6.46 28.12 -19.64
CA VAL A 108 5.18 28.77 -19.33
C VAL A 108 5.08 30.04 -20.16
N ARG A 109 3.95 30.23 -20.86
CA ARG A 109 3.67 31.41 -21.68
C ARG A 109 2.54 32.19 -21.02
N CYS A 110 2.84 33.39 -20.55
CA CYS A 110 1.86 34.25 -19.89
C CYS A 110 1.13 35.10 -20.95
N ILE A 111 -0.19 35.22 -20.83
CA ILE A 111 -1.03 36.07 -21.68
C ILE A 111 -1.75 37.07 -20.78
N LYS A 112 -1.62 38.37 -21.10
CA LYS A 112 -2.32 39.44 -20.41
C LYS A 112 -3.70 39.65 -21.04
N PRO A 113 -4.82 39.39 -20.33
CA PRO A 113 -6.15 39.39 -20.92
C PRO A 113 -6.68 40.79 -21.27
N ASN A 114 -6.26 41.83 -20.55
CA ASN A 114 -6.66 43.22 -20.77
C ASN A 114 -5.64 44.20 -20.15
N GLU A 115 -5.68 45.48 -20.54
CA GLU A 115 -4.83 46.53 -19.94
C GLU A 115 -5.30 47.00 -18.56
N VAL A 116 -6.62 47.05 -18.37
CA VAL A 116 -7.24 47.66 -17.19
C VAL A 116 -7.13 46.82 -15.91
N LYS A 117 -6.44 45.67 -15.98
CA LYS A 117 -6.24 44.71 -14.89
C LYS A 117 -7.56 44.17 -14.32
N SER A 118 -8.60 44.09 -15.15
CA SER A 118 -9.89 43.52 -14.77
C SER A 118 -9.83 41.99 -14.78
N PRO A 119 -10.38 41.28 -13.78
CA PRO A 119 -10.38 39.82 -13.76
C PRO A 119 -11.38 39.19 -14.75
N VAL A 120 -12.39 39.94 -15.22
CA VAL A 120 -13.49 39.40 -16.05
C VAL A 120 -13.34 39.80 -17.52
N GLN A 121 -12.67 40.92 -17.79
CA GLN A 121 -12.58 41.45 -19.15
C GLN A 121 -11.56 40.67 -19.98
N PHE A 122 -11.94 40.30 -21.20
CA PHE A 122 -11.07 39.64 -22.16
C PHE A 122 -11.02 40.46 -23.46
N ASP A 123 -9.86 41.03 -23.77
CA ASP A 123 -9.59 41.70 -25.02
C ASP A 123 -9.04 40.70 -26.03
N GLU A 124 -9.89 40.29 -26.96
CA GLU A 124 -9.58 39.27 -27.96
C GLU A 124 -8.50 39.72 -28.94
N GLN A 125 -8.52 40.98 -29.38
CA GLN A 125 -7.54 41.48 -30.35
C GLN A 125 -6.14 41.48 -29.73
N ARG A 126 -6.05 41.94 -28.48
CA ARG A 126 -4.79 41.93 -27.73
C ARG A 126 -4.30 40.52 -27.42
N CYS A 127 -5.19 39.61 -27.04
CA CYS A 127 -4.81 38.22 -26.80
C CYS A 127 -4.37 37.53 -28.10
N ARG A 128 -5.05 37.78 -29.21
CA ARG A 128 -4.66 37.28 -30.53
C ARG A 128 -3.27 37.76 -30.93
N HIS A 129 -3.00 39.06 -30.79
CA HIS A 129 -1.66 39.61 -31.05
C HIS A 129 -0.59 38.94 -30.18
N GLN A 130 -0.89 38.67 -28.90
CA GLN A 130 -0.01 37.91 -28.00
C GLN A 130 0.24 36.48 -28.45
N VAL A 131 -0.80 35.78 -28.91
CA VAL A 131 -0.69 34.43 -29.45
C VAL A 131 0.22 34.39 -30.68
N GLU A 132 0.11 35.40 -31.55
CA GLU A 132 0.90 35.56 -32.78
C GLU A 132 2.37 35.89 -32.48
N TYR A 133 2.67 36.95 -31.71
CA TYR A 133 4.08 37.33 -31.47
C TYR A 133 4.82 36.32 -30.58
N LEU A 134 4.12 35.61 -29.68
CA LEU A 134 4.71 34.51 -28.92
C LEU A 134 4.92 33.24 -29.77
N GLY A 135 4.41 33.24 -31.01
CA GLY A 135 4.48 32.12 -31.94
C GLY A 135 3.78 30.87 -31.40
N LEU A 136 2.69 31.02 -30.63
CA LEU A 136 2.03 29.87 -30.00
C LEU A 136 1.45 28.93 -31.05
N LEU A 137 0.88 29.48 -32.13
CA LEU A 137 0.35 28.72 -33.26
C LEU A 137 1.46 27.95 -33.97
N GLU A 138 2.59 28.58 -34.25
CA GLU A 138 3.77 27.99 -34.88
C GLU A 138 4.35 26.89 -33.99
N ASN A 139 4.46 27.14 -32.68
CA ASN A 139 4.91 26.14 -31.70
C ASN A 139 4.01 24.91 -31.69
N VAL A 140 2.68 25.10 -31.76
CA VAL A 140 1.72 23.99 -31.84
C VAL A 140 1.83 23.28 -33.20
N ARG A 141 1.95 24.02 -34.30
CA ARG A 141 2.11 23.46 -35.65
C ARG A 141 3.38 22.63 -35.78
N VAL A 142 4.52 23.11 -35.30
CA VAL A 142 5.79 22.36 -35.30
C VAL A 142 5.67 21.10 -34.45
N ARG A 143 5.01 21.18 -33.29
CA ARG A 143 4.75 20.00 -32.44
C ARG A 143 3.80 18.99 -33.09
N ARG A 144 2.82 19.45 -33.87
CA ARG A 144 1.84 18.60 -34.58
C ARG A 144 2.35 18.03 -35.91
N ALA A 145 3.23 18.75 -36.61
CA ALA A 145 3.83 18.29 -37.87
C ALA A 145 4.85 17.17 -37.64
N GLY A 146 5.40 17.08 -36.44
CA GLY A 146 6.20 15.95 -35.98
C GLY A 146 5.42 14.96 -35.12
N PHE A 147 6.13 14.26 -34.24
CA PHE A 147 5.51 13.40 -33.24
C PHE A 147 5.28 14.20 -31.96
N ALA A 148 4.01 14.41 -31.62
CA ALA A 148 3.62 15.18 -30.45
C ALA A 148 4.08 14.53 -29.14
N TYR A 149 4.16 13.19 -29.10
CA TYR A 149 4.55 12.43 -27.92
C TYR A 149 5.69 11.46 -28.22
N ARG A 150 6.59 11.29 -27.26
CA ARG A 150 7.72 10.36 -27.34
C ARG A 150 8.01 9.76 -25.97
N GLN A 151 8.16 8.44 -25.89
CA GLN A 151 8.41 7.76 -24.62
C GLN A 151 9.30 6.53 -24.81
N PRO A 152 10.20 6.21 -23.86
CA PRO A 152 10.94 4.95 -23.88
C PRO A 152 10.00 3.74 -23.88
N TYR A 153 10.35 2.69 -24.62
CA TYR A 153 9.52 1.48 -24.75
C TYR A 153 9.15 0.88 -23.40
N ALA A 154 10.13 0.64 -22.51
CA ALA A 154 9.90 0.11 -21.17
C ALA A 154 8.85 0.91 -20.37
N ARG A 155 8.93 2.26 -20.42
CA ARG A 155 8.00 3.13 -19.67
C ARG A 155 6.61 3.14 -20.29
N PHE A 156 6.52 3.09 -21.62
CA PHE A 156 5.25 2.99 -22.33
C PHE A 156 4.57 1.65 -22.00
N LEU A 157 5.33 0.56 -22.11
CA LEU A 157 4.87 -0.79 -21.84
C LEU A 157 4.42 -0.96 -20.40
N GLN A 158 5.21 -0.54 -19.40
CA GLN A 158 4.81 -0.62 -17.99
C GLN A 158 3.48 0.11 -17.72
N ARG A 159 3.21 1.19 -18.46
CA ARG A 159 2.02 2.02 -18.29
C ARG A 159 0.79 1.42 -18.98
N TYR A 160 0.95 0.86 -20.18
CA TYR A 160 -0.18 0.43 -21.02
C TYR A 160 -0.30 -1.08 -21.20
N LYS A 161 0.60 -1.90 -20.65
CA LYS A 161 0.55 -3.38 -20.80
C LYS A 161 -0.75 -4.05 -20.38
N MET A 162 -1.57 -3.37 -19.56
CA MET A 162 -2.86 -3.90 -19.11
C MET A 162 -3.98 -3.76 -20.14
N THR A 163 -3.82 -2.89 -21.14
CA THR A 163 -4.84 -2.69 -22.19
C THR A 163 -4.79 -3.77 -23.27
N CYS A 164 -3.70 -4.52 -23.35
CA CYS A 164 -3.50 -5.61 -24.32
C CYS A 164 -3.36 -6.96 -23.61
N GLU A 165 -4.08 -7.97 -24.11
CA GLU A 165 -4.08 -9.32 -23.52
C GLU A 165 -2.73 -10.02 -23.70
N TYR A 166 -2.03 -9.75 -24.80
CA TYR A 166 -0.73 -10.35 -25.11
C TYR A 166 0.43 -9.81 -24.26
N THR A 167 0.28 -8.60 -23.73
CA THR A 167 1.30 -7.97 -22.86
C THR A 167 1.02 -8.11 -21.38
N TRP A 168 -0.22 -8.43 -21.00
CA TRP A 168 -0.63 -8.57 -19.61
C TRP A 168 -0.49 -10.03 -19.13
N PRO A 169 0.00 -10.28 -17.90
CA PRO A 169 0.62 -9.35 -16.95
C PRO A 169 2.11 -9.09 -17.25
N ASN A 170 2.78 -10.02 -17.93
CA ASN A 170 4.15 -9.91 -18.44
C ASN A 170 4.14 -10.48 -19.87
N HIS A 171 4.81 -9.81 -20.82
CA HIS A 171 4.94 -10.32 -22.18
C HIS A 171 6.03 -11.40 -22.26
N LEU A 172 5.88 -12.29 -23.24
CA LEU A 172 6.87 -13.33 -23.59
C LEU A 172 7.70 -12.97 -24.83
N MET A 173 7.50 -11.77 -25.38
CA MET A 173 8.17 -11.29 -26.60
C MET A 173 9.66 -11.01 -26.35
N GLU A 174 10.47 -11.09 -27.42
CA GLU A 174 11.92 -10.94 -27.34
C GLU A 174 12.35 -9.51 -26.98
N THR A 175 11.58 -8.51 -27.43
CA THR A 175 11.88 -7.10 -27.16
C THR A 175 10.68 -6.28 -26.68
N ASP A 176 10.94 -5.26 -25.86
CA ASP A 176 9.93 -4.28 -25.44
C ASP A 176 9.29 -3.56 -26.63
N ARG A 177 10.02 -3.43 -27.74
CA ARG A 177 9.50 -2.80 -28.97
C ARG A 177 8.35 -3.62 -29.54
N GLU A 178 8.52 -4.93 -29.69
CA GLU A 178 7.47 -5.83 -30.20
C GLU A 178 6.25 -5.81 -29.28
N ALA A 179 6.47 -5.79 -27.96
CA ALA A 179 5.37 -5.70 -27.00
C ALA A 179 4.59 -4.39 -27.13
N VAL A 180 5.27 -3.27 -27.39
CA VAL A 180 4.62 -1.98 -27.68
C VAL A 180 3.89 -2.02 -29.03
N GLU A 181 4.48 -2.64 -30.05
CA GLU A 181 3.84 -2.81 -31.36
C GLU A 181 2.55 -3.61 -31.27
N ALA A 182 2.54 -4.70 -30.49
CA ALA A 182 1.34 -5.49 -30.23
C ALA A 182 0.21 -4.67 -29.56
N ILE A 183 0.55 -3.78 -28.61
CA ILE A 183 -0.41 -2.84 -28.03
C ILE A 183 -0.98 -1.94 -29.12
N ILE A 184 -0.13 -1.31 -29.94
CA ILE A 184 -0.56 -0.37 -30.98
C ILE A 184 -1.44 -1.06 -32.04
N THR A 185 -1.06 -2.26 -32.49
CA THR A 185 -1.81 -3.06 -33.45
C THR A 185 -3.18 -3.47 -32.91
N GLN A 186 -3.27 -3.92 -31.65
CA GLN A 186 -4.56 -4.29 -31.04
C GLN A 186 -5.55 -3.12 -31.01
N HIS A 187 -5.07 -1.89 -30.84
CA HIS A 187 -5.92 -0.69 -30.77
C HIS A 187 -6.07 0.02 -32.13
N GLY A 188 -5.45 -0.50 -33.21
CA GLY A 188 -5.59 0.02 -34.57
C GLY A 188 -4.86 1.35 -34.84
N PHE A 189 -3.79 1.66 -34.11
CA PHE A 189 -3.09 2.96 -34.22
C PHE A 189 -1.80 2.92 -35.06
N GLU A 190 -1.61 1.90 -35.90
CA GLU A 190 -0.37 1.66 -36.66
C GLU A 190 0.06 2.86 -37.54
N SER A 191 -0.90 3.59 -38.11
CA SER A 191 -0.64 4.74 -39.00
C SER A 191 -0.20 6.01 -38.27
N ASP A 192 -0.42 6.08 -36.95
CA ASP A 192 -0.17 7.25 -36.11
C ASP A 192 1.11 7.12 -35.27
N VAL A 193 1.79 5.97 -35.36
CA VAL A 193 2.98 5.65 -34.58
C VAL A 193 4.20 5.48 -35.45
N ALA A 194 5.37 5.89 -34.93
CA ALA A 194 6.66 5.49 -35.47
C ALA A 194 7.55 4.92 -34.38
N TYR A 195 8.33 3.92 -34.78
CA TYR A 195 9.23 3.18 -33.89
C TYR A 195 10.66 3.70 -34.06
N GLY A 196 11.20 4.31 -33.01
CA GLY A 196 12.62 4.66 -32.94
C GLY A 196 13.48 3.53 -32.37
N LEU A 197 14.77 3.79 -32.19
CA LEU A 197 15.70 2.81 -31.61
C LEU A 197 15.35 2.45 -30.17
N SER A 198 15.04 3.44 -29.32
CA SER A 198 14.77 3.23 -27.88
C SER A 198 13.42 3.78 -27.41
N LYS A 199 12.68 4.46 -28.30
CA LYS A 199 11.47 5.20 -27.96
C LYS A 199 10.39 5.00 -29.01
N VAL A 200 9.15 4.94 -28.57
CA VAL A 200 7.96 5.06 -29.41
C VAL A 200 7.61 6.54 -29.60
N PHE A 201 7.16 6.89 -30.80
CA PHE A 201 6.76 8.23 -31.18
C PHE A 201 5.30 8.21 -31.66
N LEU A 202 4.43 9.02 -31.05
CA LEU A 202 3.02 9.15 -31.42
C LEU A 202 2.79 10.50 -32.08
N ARG A 203 2.11 10.51 -33.23
CA ARG A 203 1.86 11.72 -34.02
C ARG A 203 0.69 12.51 -33.46
N THR A 204 -0.46 11.89 -33.19
CA THR A 204 -1.61 12.57 -32.58
C THR A 204 -1.74 12.32 -31.07
N PRO A 205 -2.25 13.32 -30.31
CA PRO A 205 -2.54 13.13 -28.89
C PRO A 205 -3.77 12.24 -28.65
N GLN A 206 -4.61 12.03 -29.67
CA GLN A 206 -5.83 11.22 -29.56
C GLN A 206 -5.51 9.77 -29.20
N THR A 207 -4.51 9.17 -29.85
CA THR A 207 -4.00 7.82 -29.53
C THR A 207 -3.66 7.65 -28.05
N LEU A 208 -3.00 8.65 -27.46
CA LEU A 208 -2.63 8.61 -26.05
C LEU A 208 -3.85 8.76 -25.13
N PHE A 209 -4.77 9.66 -25.44
CA PHE A 209 -5.98 9.85 -24.63
C PHE A 209 -6.87 8.60 -24.63
N THR A 210 -7.00 7.93 -25.78
CA THR A 210 -7.75 6.66 -25.86
C THR A 210 -7.12 5.60 -24.96
N LEU A 211 -5.81 5.37 -25.07
CA LEU A 211 -5.09 4.41 -24.22
C LEU A 211 -5.21 4.72 -22.73
N GLU A 212 -5.17 6.00 -22.34
CA GLU A 212 -5.36 6.41 -20.93
C GLU A 212 -6.80 6.17 -20.46
N SER A 213 -7.80 6.42 -21.31
CA SER A 213 -9.20 6.19 -20.98
C SER A 213 -9.48 4.70 -20.75
N GLU A 214 -8.98 3.84 -21.62
CA GLU A 214 -9.12 2.38 -21.47
C GLU A 214 -8.37 1.86 -20.24
N ARG A 215 -7.16 2.36 -20.00
CA ARG A 215 -6.42 2.06 -18.77
C ARG A 215 -7.22 2.44 -17.52
N ALA A 216 -7.84 3.63 -17.52
CA ALA A 216 -8.66 4.10 -16.41
C ALA A 216 -9.90 3.21 -16.18
N ALA A 217 -10.49 2.66 -17.26
CA ALA A 217 -11.62 1.73 -17.17
C ALA A 217 -11.21 0.34 -16.63
N LEU A 218 -10.00 -0.14 -16.93
CA LEU A 218 -9.51 -1.45 -16.49
C LEU A 218 -9.04 -1.47 -15.03
N ILE A 219 -8.51 -0.37 -14.52
CA ILE A 219 -8.00 -0.29 -13.13
C ILE A 219 -9.03 -0.76 -12.09
N PRO A 220 -10.29 -0.26 -12.09
CA PRO A 220 -11.32 -0.73 -11.17
C PRO A 220 -11.56 -2.25 -11.25
N ILE A 221 -11.54 -2.84 -12.44
CA ILE A 221 -11.77 -4.27 -12.66
C ILE A 221 -10.64 -5.09 -12.01
N ILE A 222 -9.39 -4.69 -12.23
CA ILE A 222 -8.22 -5.35 -11.63
C ILE A 222 -8.25 -5.22 -10.10
N VAL A 223 -8.62 -4.05 -9.57
CA VAL A 223 -8.77 -3.83 -8.14
C VAL A 223 -9.85 -4.75 -7.55
N LEU A 224 -11.01 -4.87 -8.21
CA LEU A 224 -12.08 -5.77 -7.78
C LEU A 224 -11.64 -7.23 -7.81
N PHE A 225 -10.87 -7.64 -8.83
CA PHE A 225 -10.29 -8.98 -8.91
C PHE A 225 -9.36 -9.26 -7.72
N LEU A 226 -8.42 -8.35 -7.42
CA LEU A 226 -7.51 -8.48 -6.27
C LEU A 226 -8.28 -8.56 -4.95
N GLN A 227 -9.28 -7.69 -4.76
CA GLN A 227 -10.14 -7.72 -3.59
C GLN A 227 -10.90 -9.05 -3.45
N LYS A 228 -11.46 -9.58 -4.54
CA LYS A 228 -12.16 -10.88 -4.59
C LYS A 228 -11.22 -12.01 -4.15
N VAL A 229 -10.01 -12.06 -4.71
CA VAL A 229 -9.01 -13.09 -4.38
C VAL A 229 -8.61 -13.01 -2.90
N TRP A 230 -8.35 -11.80 -2.40
CA TRP A 230 -7.95 -11.57 -1.01
C TRP A 230 -9.05 -11.94 0.00
N ARG A 231 -10.29 -11.47 -0.22
CA ARG A 231 -11.45 -11.84 0.62
C ARG A 231 -11.65 -13.35 0.64
N GLY A 232 -11.51 -14.01 -0.51
CA GLY A 232 -11.55 -15.47 -0.60
C GLY A 232 -10.42 -16.18 0.16
N ALA A 233 -9.20 -15.65 0.11
CA ALA A 233 -8.06 -16.20 0.85
C ALA A 233 -8.27 -16.11 2.37
N LEU A 234 -8.78 -14.97 2.86
CA LEU A 234 -9.10 -14.77 4.27
C LEU A 234 -10.18 -15.74 4.74
N ALA A 235 -11.26 -15.90 3.96
CA ALA A 235 -12.33 -16.85 4.26
C ALA A 235 -11.80 -18.29 4.32
N ARG A 236 -10.98 -18.73 3.35
CA ARG A 236 -10.35 -20.06 3.35
C ARG A 236 -9.44 -20.26 4.57
N LYS A 237 -8.67 -19.25 4.98
CA LYS A 237 -7.84 -19.30 6.19
C LYS A 237 -8.70 -19.52 7.44
N ARG A 238 -9.80 -18.77 7.58
CA ARG A 238 -10.76 -18.93 8.69
C ARG A 238 -11.39 -20.32 8.70
N CYS A 239 -11.84 -20.83 7.56
CA CYS A 239 -12.43 -22.17 7.45
C CYS A 239 -11.43 -23.27 7.83
N ARG A 240 -10.16 -23.16 7.43
CA ARG A 240 -9.11 -24.11 7.85
C ARG A 240 -8.91 -24.10 9.36
N GLY A 241 -8.84 -22.91 9.97
CA GLY A 241 -8.75 -22.77 11.43
C GLY A 241 -9.94 -23.41 12.14
N MET A 242 -11.15 -23.15 11.67
CA MET A 242 -12.38 -23.74 12.23
C MET A 242 -12.39 -25.27 12.13
N ARG A 243 -12.00 -25.84 10.97
CA ARG A 243 -11.89 -27.29 10.80
C ARG A 243 -10.86 -27.93 11.75
N ALA A 244 -9.74 -27.25 11.98
CA ALA A 244 -8.73 -27.71 12.95
C ALA A 244 -9.29 -27.71 14.38
N VAL A 245 -10.02 -26.67 14.78
CA VAL A 245 -10.70 -26.61 16.10
C VAL A 245 -11.66 -27.78 16.28
N TYR A 246 -12.54 -28.05 15.31
CA TYR A 246 -13.46 -29.19 15.38
C TYR A 246 -12.74 -30.55 15.43
N CYS A 247 -11.63 -30.68 14.72
CA CYS A 247 -10.79 -31.88 14.78
C CYS A 247 -10.20 -32.07 16.19
N ILE A 248 -9.59 -31.02 16.76
CA ILE A 248 -9.02 -31.04 18.12
C ILE A 248 -10.10 -31.37 19.15
N MET A 249 -11.26 -30.71 19.08
CA MET A 249 -12.39 -31.00 19.97
C MET A 249 -12.83 -32.46 19.88
N SER A 250 -12.90 -33.03 18.68
CA SER A 250 -13.30 -34.42 18.47
C SER A 250 -12.28 -35.41 19.03
N CYS A 251 -10.98 -35.16 18.81
CA CYS A 251 -9.89 -35.94 19.39
C CYS A 251 -9.87 -35.83 20.92
N PHE A 252 -10.06 -34.63 21.47
CA PHE A 252 -10.11 -34.40 22.92
C PHE A 252 -11.29 -35.10 23.58
N LYS A 253 -12.49 -35.01 23.00
CA LYS A 253 -13.67 -35.76 23.47
C LYS A 253 -13.38 -37.26 23.53
N ARG A 254 -12.81 -37.82 22.47
CA ARG A 254 -12.43 -39.25 22.40
C ARG A 254 -11.39 -39.61 23.47
N HIS A 255 -10.37 -38.77 23.63
CA HIS A 255 -9.34 -38.96 24.65
C HIS A 255 -9.94 -38.94 26.07
N LYS A 256 -10.80 -37.96 26.41
CA LYS A 256 -11.46 -37.86 27.71
C LYS A 256 -12.30 -39.09 28.04
N VAL A 257 -13.05 -39.61 27.07
CA VAL A 257 -13.80 -40.87 27.23
C VAL A 257 -12.84 -42.03 27.50
N LYS A 258 -11.81 -42.24 26.67
CA LYS A 258 -10.83 -43.32 26.85
C LYS A 258 -10.06 -43.21 28.17
N ALA A 259 -9.67 -42.01 28.58
CA ALA A 259 -8.97 -41.77 29.83
C ALA A 259 -9.85 -42.13 31.04
N HIS A 260 -11.14 -41.78 31.02
CA HIS A 260 -12.07 -42.19 32.07
C HIS A 260 -12.22 -43.71 32.14
N PHE A 261 -12.37 -44.40 31.01
CA PHE A 261 -12.44 -45.87 30.99
C PHE A 261 -11.17 -46.53 31.55
N ARG A 262 -9.99 -46.05 31.14
CA ARG A 262 -8.70 -46.55 31.67
C ARG A 262 -8.56 -46.31 33.18
N GLU A 263 -9.05 -45.17 33.67
CA GLU A 263 -9.04 -44.86 35.10
C GLU A 263 -9.97 -45.79 35.88
N VAL A 264 -11.18 -46.07 35.35
CA VAL A 264 -12.09 -47.05 35.93
C VAL A 264 -11.45 -48.44 35.94
N GLU A 265 -10.90 -48.89 34.81
CA GLU A 265 -10.22 -50.19 34.71
C GLU A 265 -9.07 -50.30 35.72
N LYS A 266 -8.23 -49.27 35.82
CA LYS A 266 -7.11 -49.22 36.77
C LYS A 266 -7.57 -49.32 38.23
N ARG A 267 -8.59 -48.55 38.63
CA ARG A 267 -9.13 -48.60 39.99
C ARG A 267 -9.78 -49.94 40.31
N PHE A 268 -10.44 -50.57 39.33
CA PHE A 268 -11.21 -51.79 39.53
C PHE A 268 -10.46 -53.09 39.17
N ALA A 269 -9.19 -53.02 38.74
CA ALA A 269 -8.41 -54.17 38.28
C ALA A 269 -8.31 -55.32 39.30
N ASN A 270 -8.10 -55.01 40.58
CA ASN A 270 -7.85 -56.00 41.63
C ASN A 270 -9.07 -56.27 42.53
N VAL A 271 -10.25 -55.74 42.18
CA VAL A 271 -11.43 -55.72 43.06
C VAL A 271 -11.94 -57.10 43.44
N ARG A 272 -11.76 -58.09 42.57
CA ARG A 272 -12.17 -59.47 42.84
C ARG A 272 -11.41 -60.12 44.00
N ASN A 273 -10.19 -59.67 44.26
CA ASN A 273 -9.30 -60.24 45.26
C ASN A 273 -9.35 -59.46 46.59
N MET A 274 -10.05 -58.32 46.64
CA MET A 274 -10.20 -57.53 47.86
C MET A 274 -11.27 -58.13 48.77
N SER A 275 -11.05 -58.07 50.08
CA SER A 275 -11.96 -58.61 51.11
C SER A 275 -13.33 -57.92 51.13
N ASP A 276 -13.41 -56.65 50.71
CA ASP A 276 -14.63 -55.84 50.68
C ASP A 276 -15.36 -55.84 49.32
N TYR A 277 -14.81 -56.58 48.34
CA TYR A 277 -15.23 -56.57 46.93
C TYR A 277 -15.36 -55.15 46.36
N GLY A 278 -14.43 -54.24 46.72
CA GLY A 278 -14.35 -52.89 46.17
C GLY A 278 -15.41 -51.92 46.66
N LYS A 279 -15.92 -52.11 47.89
CA LYS A 279 -16.87 -51.17 48.53
C LYS A 279 -16.20 -49.82 48.84
N SER A 280 -14.92 -49.87 49.23
CA SER A 280 -14.12 -48.71 49.61
C SER A 280 -13.60 -47.88 48.42
N ILE A 281 -13.78 -48.36 47.18
CA ILE A 281 -13.22 -47.70 45.99
C ILE A 281 -14.13 -46.57 45.52
N GLU A 282 -13.54 -45.38 45.44
CA GLU A 282 -14.22 -44.21 44.87
C GLU A 282 -14.26 -44.27 43.34
N TRP A 283 -15.47 -44.13 42.80
CA TRP A 283 -15.68 -44.04 41.35
C TRP A 283 -15.14 -42.72 40.83
N PRO A 284 -14.37 -42.72 39.72
CA PRO A 284 -13.91 -41.47 39.12
C PRO A 284 -15.09 -40.67 38.58
N THR A 285 -15.00 -39.34 38.63
CA THR A 285 -16.05 -38.45 38.11
C THR A 285 -16.19 -38.62 36.60
N PRO A 286 -17.38 -39.00 36.09
CA PRO A 286 -17.57 -39.21 34.66
C PRO A 286 -17.65 -37.86 33.92
N PRO A 287 -17.14 -37.79 32.68
CA PRO A 287 -17.48 -36.72 31.75
C PRO A 287 -19.01 -36.64 31.58
N ALA A 288 -19.57 -35.43 31.41
CA ALA A 288 -21.02 -35.22 31.30
C ALA A 288 -21.71 -36.13 30.27
N VAL A 289 -21.05 -36.38 29.13
CA VAL A 289 -21.56 -37.23 28.04
C VAL A 289 -21.72 -38.70 28.46
N LEU A 290 -20.99 -39.15 29.49
CA LEU A 290 -21.01 -40.53 29.97
C LEU A 290 -21.86 -40.72 31.24
N LEU A 291 -22.58 -39.71 31.72
CA LEU A 291 -23.33 -39.81 32.98
C LEU A 291 -24.29 -41.01 32.99
N GLN A 292 -25.10 -41.18 31.94
CA GLN A 292 -26.03 -42.30 31.84
C GLN A 292 -25.31 -43.66 31.79
N PHE A 293 -24.20 -43.74 31.06
CA PHE A 293 -23.40 -44.96 30.97
C PHE A 293 -22.72 -45.29 32.32
N HIS A 294 -22.25 -44.28 33.05
CA HIS A 294 -21.62 -44.41 34.36
C HIS A 294 -22.59 -44.99 35.39
N GLU A 295 -23.83 -44.48 35.43
CA GLU A 295 -24.87 -45.00 36.32
C GLU A 295 -25.24 -46.45 36.00
N ASN A 296 -25.35 -46.80 34.71
CA ASN A 296 -25.55 -48.20 34.30
C ASN A 296 -24.39 -49.10 34.72
N THR A 297 -23.15 -48.63 34.60
CA THR A 297 -21.95 -49.38 34.99
C THR A 297 -21.90 -49.61 36.50
N LYS A 298 -22.23 -48.58 37.30
CA LYS A 298 -22.38 -48.73 38.77
C LYS A 298 -23.45 -49.74 39.13
N TYR A 299 -24.60 -49.70 38.46
CA TYR A 299 -25.69 -50.66 38.69
C TYR A 299 -25.23 -52.11 38.41
N LEU A 300 -24.57 -52.34 37.27
CA LEU A 300 -24.00 -53.64 36.93
C LEU A 300 -22.95 -54.10 37.95
N PHE A 301 -22.07 -53.20 38.40
CA PHE A 301 -21.08 -53.50 39.43
C PHE A 301 -21.73 -53.90 40.76
N ARG A 302 -22.74 -53.15 41.23
CA ARG A 302 -23.49 -53.48 42.45
C ARG A 302 -24.14 -54.86 42.37
N ARG A 303 -24.73 -55.19 41.21
CA ARG A 303 -25.32 -56.51 40.95
C ARG A 303 -24.27 -57.63 40.94
N TRP A 304 -23.13 -57.40 40.30
CA TRP A 304 -22.02 -58.36 40.33
C TRP A 304 -21.49 -58.57 41.75
N ARG A 305 -21.28 -57.48 42.51
CA ARG A 305 -20.80 -57.51 43.89
C ARG A 305 -21.76 -58.27 44.81
N ALA A 306 -23.06 -58.00 44.71
CA ALA A 306 -24.09 -58.74 45.45
C ALA A 306 -24.03 -60.24 45.16
N ARG A 307 -23.84 -60.65 43.90
CA ARG A 307 -23.67 -62.06 43.53
C ARG A 307 -22.40 -62.68 44.12
N GLN A 308 -21.27 -61.97 44.13
CA GLN A 308 -20.04 -62.51 44.74
C GLN A 308 -20.20 -62.72 46.25
N ILE A 309 -20.85 -61.78 46.95
CA ILE A 309 -21.13 -61.90 48.38
C ILE A 309 -22.03 -63.11 48.65
N ILE A 310 -23.13 -63.25 47.89
CA ILE A 310 -24.08 -64.38 48.05
C ILE A 310 -23.41 -65.72 47.75
N LYS A 311 -22.52 -65.79 46.75
CA LYS A 311 -21.84 -67.03 46.36
C LYS A 311 -20.99 -67.63 47.50
N ASN A 312 -20.43 -66.79 48.37
CA ASN A 312 -19.61 -67.25 49.49
C ASN A 312 -20.43 -67.69 50.72
N ILE A 313 -21.75 -67.54 50.71
CA ILE A 313 -22.60 -67.93 51.84
C ILE A 313 -23.01 -69.40 51.67
N PRO A 314 -22.83 -70.26 52.70
CA PRO A 314 -23.22 -71.67 52.61
C PRO A 314 -24.73 -71.82 52.37
N PRO A 315 -25.18 -72.83 51.59
CA PRO A 315 -26.60 -73.04 51.30
C PRO A 315 -27.51 -73.17 52.54
N SER A 316 -26.98 -73.62 53.67
CA SER A 316 -27.71 -73.75 54.94
C SER A 316 -28.19 -72.41 55.50
N HIS A 317 -27.49 -71.29 55.24
CA HIS A 317 -27.83 -69.95 55.75
C HIS A 317 -28.72 -69.15 54.79
N MET A 318 -29.02 -69.67 53.60
CA MET A 318 -29.84 -68.97 52.60
C MET A 318 -31.28 -68.65 53.06
N PRO A 319 -32.00 -69.54 53.77
CA PRO A 319 -33.34 -69.23 54.27
C PRO A 319 -33.35 -68.03 55.24
N GLU A 320 -32.35 -67.96 56.12
CA GLU A 320 -32.18 -66.85 57.07
C GLU A 320 -31.85 -65.53 56.36
N VAL A 321 -30.96 -65.56 55.36
CA VAL A 321 -30.64 -64.37 54.55
C VAL A 321 -31.86 -63.87 53.78
N ARG A 322 -32.67 -64.76 53.20
CA ARG A 322 -33.92 -64.38 52.51
C ARG A 322 -34.92 -63.75 53.45
N ALA A 323 -35.10 -64.32 54.64
CA ALA A 323 -35.96 -63.75 55.68
C ALA A 323 -35.46 -62.36 56.12
N LYS A 324 -34.15 -62.17 56.32
CA LYS A 324 -33.54 -60.87 56.66
C LYS A 324 -33.70 -59.84 55.55
N VAL A 325 -33.55 -60.23 54.28
CA VAL A 325 -33.76 -59.32 53.13
C VAL A 325 -35.23 -58.93 53.01
N ALA A 326 -36.16 -59.88 53.14
CA ALA A 326 -37.60 -59.60 53.12
C ALA A 326 -38.01 -58.68 54.28
N ALA A 327 -37.50 -58.93 55.49
CA ALA A 327 -37.71 -58.07 56.64
C ALA A 327 -37.11 -56.66 56.42
N MET A 328 -35.90 -56.57 55.85
CA MET A 328 -35.30 -55.28 55.50
C MET A 328 -36.15 -54.52 54.49
N GLU A 329 -36.70 -55.17 53.46
CA GLU A 329 -37.51 -54.53 52.43
C GLU A 329 -38.83 -53.98 52.98
N VAL A 330 -39.51 -54.75 53.85
CA VAL A 330 -40.78 -54.34 54.49
C VAL A 330 -40.57 -53.21 55.49
N LEU A 331 -39.46 -53.22 56.23
CA LEU A 331 -39.20 -52.28 57.31
C LEU A 331 -38.31 -51.09 56.87
N ARG A 332 -37.95 -51.00 55.58
CA ARG A 332 -37.03 -49.98 55.05
C ARG A 332 -37.63 -48.57 55.14
N GLY A 333 -37.09 -47.73 56.01
CA GLY A 333 -37.53 -46.34 56.19
C GLY A 333 -38.33 -46.09 57.48
N GLU A 334 -38.80 -47.16 58.12
CA GLU A 334 -39.56 -47.11 59.38
C GLU A 334 -38.65 -47.11 60.63
N ARG A 335 -37.35 -47.39 60.48
CA ARG A 335 -36.35 -47.36 61.57
C ARG A 335 -35.11 -46.54 61.19
N LEU A 336 -34.65 -45.70 62.12
CA LEU A 336 -33.47 -44.84 61.98
C LEU A 336 -32.14 -45.63 61.99
N ASP A 337 -32.07 -46.70 62.78
CA ASP A 337 -30.92 -47.61 62.87
C ASP A 337 -31.41 -49.05 63.07
N TRP A 338 -30.70 -50.01 62.49
CA TRP A 338 -30.98 -51.44 62.53
C TRP A 338 -30.18 -52.17 63.60
N GLY A 339 -29.31 -51.46 64.34
CA GLY A 339 -28.54 -52.03 65.44
C GLY A 339 -27.55 -53.11 64.99
N TYR A 340 -27.16 -53.12 63.72
CA TYR A 340 -26.18 -54.09 63.16
C TYR A 340 -24.81 -53.98 63.84
N SER A 341 -24.48 -52.80 64.39
CA SER A 341 -23.26 -52.54 65.17
C SER A 341 -23.40 -52.88 66.66
N ARG A 342 -24.59 -53.25 67.14
CA ARG A 342 -24.82 -53.54 68.56
C ARG A 342 -24.21 -54.90 68.89
N THR A 343 -23.22 -54.90 69.78
CA THR A 343 -22.64 -56.13 70.33
C THR A 343 -23.74 -56.92 71.04
N TRP A 344 -23.89 -58.19 70.67
CA TRP A 344 -24.86 -59.07 71.27
C TRP A 344 -24.41 -59.41 72.70
N GLU A 345 -24.97 -58.71 73.67
CA GLU A 345 -24.94 -59.12 75.06
C GLU A 345 -26.17 -59.99 75.32
N ARG A 346 -25.93 -61.16 75.90
CA ARG A 346 -26.94 -62.21 76.07
C ARG A 346 -28.18 -61.65 76.77
N ASP A 347 -29.32 -61.99 76.19
CA ASP A 347 -30.68 -61.91 76.74
C ASP A 347 -31.43 -60.58 76.56
N TYR A 348 -32.29 -60.54 75.54
CA TYR A 348 -33.09 -59.36 75.14
C TYR A 348 -34.36 -59.15 75.99
N LEU A 349 -34.64 -60.04 76.95
CA LEU A 349 -35.80 -59.96 77.85
C LEU A 349 -35.47 -59.49 79.27
N SER A 350 -34.19 -59.34 79.63
CA SER A 350 -33.76 -58.95 80.98
C SER A 350 -33.23 -57.52 81.09
N SER A 351 -33.16 -56.76 79.98
CA SER A 351 -32.84 -55.32 80.04
C SER A 351 -34.07 -54.50 80.40
N VAL A 352 -34.29 -54.33 81.71
CA VAL A 352 -35.15 -53.27 82.24
C VAL A 352 -34.50 -51.94 81.86
N SER A 353 -35.27 -51.13 81.15
CA SER A 353 -34.97 -49.75 80.78
C SER A 353 -34.46 -48.92 81.96
N THR A 354 -33.24 -48.41 81.85
CA THR A 354 -32.85 -47.15 82.52
C THR A 354 -32.70 -46.08 81.45
N HIS A 355 -33.52 -45.05 81.60
CA HIS A 355 -33.55 -43.83 80.78
C HIS A 355 -32.22 -43.08 80.80
#